data_AF-A0A2E2MUR3-F1
#
_entry.id   AF-A0A2E2MUR3-F1
#
_cell.length_a   1.000
_cell.length_b   1.000
_cell.length_c   1.000
_cell.angle_alpha   90.00
_cell.angle_beta   90.00
_cell.angle_gamma   90.00
#
_symmetry.space_group_name_H-M   'P 1'
#
loop_
_entity.id
_entity.type
_entity.pdbx_description
1 polymer ?
#
loop_
_entity_poly.entity_id
_entity_poly.type
_entity_poly.pdbx_seq_one_letter_code
_entity_poly.pdbx_strand_id
1 'polypeptide(L)' 'MNFQFQDLGEMLLMGGHGVYVWAAVLVSLATLAWLVVSPILQHKQALRQIGLNLTREELRKQNGNKDI' A
#
# COMPACT_ATOMS: atom_id res chain seq x y z
N MET A 1 3.29 -39.52 -15.71
CA MET A 1 3.06 -38.13 -15.24
C MET A 1 3.16 -37.23 -16.47
N ASN A 2 2.05 -36.95 -17.14
CA ASN A 2 2.02 -36.00 -18.26
C ASN A 2 1.80 -34.60 -17.68
N PHE A 3 2.75 -33.69 -17.89
CA PHE A 3 2.52 -32.27 -17.61
C PHE A 3 1.37 -31.80 -18.51
N GLN A 4 0.26 -31.39 -17.91
CA GLN A 4 -0.96 -31.01 -18.63
C GLN A 4 -0.86 -29.62 -19.31
N PHE A 5 0.28 -28.95 -19.22
CA PHE A 5 0.50 -27.62 -19.76
C PHE A 5 1.83 -27.63 -20.51
N GLN A 6 1.80 -27.46 -21.84
CA GLN A 6 3.01 -27.39 -22.67
C GLN A 6 3.59 -25.97 -22.74
N ASP A 7 2.78 -24.95 -22.43
CA ASP A 7 3.19 -23.55 -22.50
C ASP A 7 2.45 -22.65 -21.47
N LEU A 8 3.07 -21.54 -21.09
CA LEU A 8 2.49 -20.53 -20.19
C LEU A 8 1.21 -19.92 -20.80
N GLY A 9 1.12 -19.85 -22.13
CA GLY A 9 -0.07 -19.42 -22.86
C GLY A 9 -1.28 -20.33 -22.65
N GLU A 10 -1.09 -21.66 -22.59
CA GLU A 10 -2.15 -22.64 -22.34
C GLU A 10 -2.68 -22.57 -20.90
N MET A 11 -1.81 -22.26 -19.93
CA MET A 11 -2.20 -21.95 -18.55
C MET A 11 -2.96 -20.63 -18.41
N LEU A 12 -2.60 -19.62 -19.21
CA LEU A 12 -3.25 -18.30 -19.19
C LEU A 12 -4.60 -18.31 -19.91
N LEU A 13 -4.72 -19.09 -20.98
CA LEU A 13 -5.92 -19.13 -21.80
C LEU A 13 -6.86 -20.28 -21.45
N MET A 14 -6.42 -21.36 -20.77
CA MET A 14 -7.22 -22.51 -20.29
C MET A 14 -8.56 -22.67 -21.04
N GLY A 15 -8.49 -22.97 -22.35
CA GLY A 15 -9.67 -23.19 -23.19
C GLY A 15 -10.74 -22.06 -23.17
N GLY A 16 -10.35 -20.80 -23.03
CA GLY A 16 -11.23 -19.61 -23.02
C GLY A 16 -11.65 -19.10 -21.64
N HIS A 17 -11.28 -19.76 -20.54
CA HIS A 17 -11.77 -19.42 -19.19
C HIS A 17 -10.73 -18.70 -18.31
N GLY A 18 -9.47 -18.64 -18.75
CA GLY A 18 -8.40 -18.05 -17.95
C GLY A 18 -8.59 -16.57 -17.63
N VAL A 19 -9.31 -15.81 -18.47
CA VAL A 19 -9.63 -14.39 -18.24
C VAL A 19 -10.34 -14.19 -16.89
N TYR A 20 -11.27 -15.07 -16.52
CA TYR A 20 -12.00 -14.95 -15.25
C TYR A 20 -11.11 -15.25 -14.03
N VAL A 21 -10.24 -16.25 -14.15
CA VAL A 21 -9.29 -16.62 -13.08
C VAL A 21 -8.31 -15.48 -12.85
N TRP A 22 -7.72 -14.95 -13.92
CA TRP A 22 -6.76 -13.86 -13.82
C TRP A 22 -7.41 -12.55 -13.35
N ALA A 23 -8.68 -12.29 -13.71
CA ALA A 23 -9.43 -11.17 -13.13
C ALA A 23 -9.57 -11.32 -11.60
N ALA A 24 -9.95 -12.50 -11.11
CA ALA A 24 -10.04 -12.76 -9.67
C ALA A 24 -8.68 -12.66 -8.96
N VAL A 25 -7.61 -13.15 -9.59
CA VAL A 25 -6.23 -13.03 -9.09
C VAL A 25 -5.81 -11.57 -9.03
N LEU A 26 -6.05 -10.78 -10.08
CA LEU A 26 -5.72 -9.36 -10.12
C LEU A 26 -6.47 -8.55 -9.06
N VAL A 27 -7.77 -8.79 -8.89
CA VAL A 27 -8.56 -8.13 -7.84
C VAL A 27 -8.04 -8.50 -6.45
N SER A 28 -7.69 -9.76 -6.24
CA SER A 28 -7.14 -10.23 -4.96
C SER A 28 -5.78 -9.60 -4.67
N LEU A 29 -4.88 -9.57 -5.66
CA LEU A 29 -3.58 -8.91 -5.55
C LEU A 29 -3.71 -7.41 -5.32
N ALA A 30 -4.63 -6.75 -6.02
CA ALA A 30 -4.91 -5.33 -5.82
C ALA A 30 -5.41 -5.05 -4.39
N THR A 31 -6.30 -5.90 -3.87
CA THR A 31 -6.81 -5.78 -2.50
C THR A 31 -5.71 -5.97 -1.46
N LEU A 32 -4.86 -6.99 -1.63
CA LEU A 32 -3.70 -7.22 -0.76
C LEU A 32 -2.70 -6.06 -0.83
N ALA A 33 -2.37 -5.58 -2.03
CA ALA A 33 -1.50 -4.43 -2.23
C ALA A 33 -2.09 -3.19 -1.55
N TRP A 34 -3.39 -2.95 -1.69
CA TRP A 34 -4.07 -1.85 -1.03
C TRP A 34 -3.99 -1.93 0.50
N LEU A 35 -4.17 -3.13 1.06
CA LEU A 35 -4.08 -3.37 2.49
C LEU A 35 -2.67 -3.09 3.04
N VAL A 36 -1.62 -3.29 2.24
CA VAL A 36 -0.23 -2.99 2.62
C VAL A 36 0.10 -1.50 2.39
N VAL A 37 -0.33 -0.93 1.27
CA VAL A 37 0.00 0.45 0.90
C VAL A 37 -0.75 1.47 1.77
N SER A 38 -2.00 1.18 2.13
CA SER A 38 -2.83 2.04 2.99
C SER A 38 -2.17 2.39 4.33
N PRO A 39 -1.72 1.43 5.17
CA PRO A 39 -1.09 1.74 6.45
C PRO A 39 0.26 2.45 6.27
N ILE A 40 1.03 2.15 5.21
CA ILE A 40 2.30 2.83 4.93
C ILE A 40 2.06 4.32 4.64
N LEU A 41 1.07 4.64 3.81
CA LEU A 41 0.69 6.02 3.48
C LEU A 41 0.20 6.76 4.73
N GLN A 42 -0.67 6.13 5.52
CA GLN A 42 -1.20 6.71 6.76
C GLN A 42 -0.09 6.96 7.79
N HIS A 43 0.83 6.00 7.97
CA HIS A 43 1.96 6.14 8.88
C HIS A 43 2.86 7.31 8.49
N LYS A 44 3.16 7.45 7.19
CA LYS A 44 3.95 8.58 6.69
C LYS A 44 3.25 9.93 6.90
N GLN A 45 1.93 9.98 6.73
CA GLN A 45 1.13 11.18 7.01
C GLN A 45 1.11 11.52 8.49
N ALA A 46 0.95 10.52 9.37
CA ALA A 46 0.94 10.72 10.82
C ALA A 46 2.28 11.29 11.32
N LEU A 47 3.41 10.72 10.90
CA LEU A 47 4.74 11.23 11.25
C LEU A 47 4.95 12.68 10.82
N ARG A 48 4.48 13.04 9.61
CA ARG A 48 4.58 14.42 9.12
C ARG A 48 3.78 15.40 9.99
N GLN A 49 2.60 15.00 10.45
CA GLN A 49 1.77 15.84 11.33
C GLN A 49 2.42 16.02 12.71
N ILE A 50 3.00 14.96 13.27
CA ILE A 50 3.70 15.02 14.57
C ILE A 50 4.89 15.98 14.50
N GLY A 51 5.75 15.88 13.47
CA GLY A 51 6.91 16.77 13.33
C GLY A 51 6.55 18.25 13.23
N LEU A 52 5.44 18.57 12.55
CA LEU A 52 4.94 19.95 12.47
C LEU A 52 4.44 20.48 13.81
N ASN A 53 3.80 19.64 14.63
CA ASN A 53 3.32 20.03 15.95
C ASN A 53 4.47 20.25 16.93
N LEU A 54 5.51 19.40 16.91
CA LEU A 54 6.71 19.56 17.73
C LEU A 54 7.41 20.91 17.47
N THR A 55 7.57 21.27 16.19
CA THR A 55 8.18 22.56 15.80
C THR A 55 7.38 23.75 16.36
N ARG A 56 6.04 23.66 16.37
CA ARG A 56 5.18 24.73 16.90
C ARG A 56 5.24 24.84 18.42
N GLU A 57 5.38 23.72 19.12
CA GLU A 57 5.51 23.69 20.57
C GLU A 57 6.84 24.28 21.03
N GLU A 58 7.94 23.99 20.33
CA GLU A 58 9.26 24.58 20.60
C GLU A 58 9.23 26.11 20.45
N LEU A 59 8.62 26.61 19.36
CA LEU A 59 8.46 28.06 19.14
C LEU A 59 7.60 28.73 20.23
N ARG A 60 6.53 28.05 20.71
CA ARG A 60 5.72 28.56 21.82
C ARG A 60 6.49 28.60 23.14
N LYS A 61 7.28 27.58 23.45
CA LYS A 61 8.11 27.54 24.66
C LYS A 61 9.21 28.60 24.61
N GLN A 62 9.83 28.82 23.45
CA GLN A 62 10.88 29.82 23.27
C GLN A 62 10.33 31.25 23.42
N ASN A 63 9.17 31.56 22.84
CA ASN A 63 8.56 32.87 23.01
C ASN A 63 8.06 33.09 24.45
N GLY A 64 7.43 32.09 25.09
CA GLY A 64 6.99 32.21 26.48
C GLY A 64 8.13 32.35 27.51
N ASN A 65 9.33 31.86 27.21
CA ASN A 65 10.54 32.06 28.03
C ASN A 65 11.22 33.41 27.78
N LYS A 66 10.87 34.13 26.71
CA LYS A 66 11.46 35.44 26.38
C LYS A 66 10.69 36.60 27.02
N ASP A 67 9.49 36.32 27.53
CA ASP A 67 8.56 37.29 28.14
C ASP A 67 8.60 37.26 29.69
N ILE A 68 9.55 36.53 30.30
CA ILE A 68 9.86 36.50 31.75
C ILE A 68 11.27 37.05 31.96
#